data_AF-A0A5K1ABJ6-F1
#
_entry.id   AF-A0A5K1ABJ6-F1
#
_cell.length_a   1.000
_cell.length_b   1.000
_cell.length_c   1.000
_cell.angle_alpha   90.00
_cell.angle_beta   90.00
_cell.angle_gamma   90.00
#
_symmetry.space_group_name_H-M   'P 1'
#
loop_
_entity.id
_entity.type
_entity.pdbx_description
1 polymer ?
#
loop_
_entity_poly.entity_id
_entity_poly.type
_entity_poly.pdbx_seq_one_letter_code
_entity_poly.pdbx_strand_id
1 'polypeptide(L)' 'CVALVDYYAPLFFMEVAMVNPEEFCAKVNLCERDFLVSQQKQDGCEICHKAVAEILLKLKDPDTQ' A
#
# COMPACT_ATOMS: atom_id res chain seq x y z
N CYS A 1 5.48 -6.14 25.88
CA CYS A 1 4.59 -6.11 24.70
C CYS A 1 4.23 -4.67 24.37
N VAL A 2 3.43 -3.99 25.22
CA VAL A 2 2.99 -2.59 25.00
C VAL A 2 4.15 -1.63 24.73
N ALA A 3 5.18 -1.60 25.59
CA ALA A 3 6.35 -0.74 25.38
C ALA A 3 7.11 -0.98 24.06
N LEU A 4 7.07 -2.19 23.49
CA LEU A 4 7.66 -2.45 22.18
C LEU A 4 6.76 -1.89 21.07
N VAL A 5 5.44 -2.05 21.20
CA VAL A 5 4.48 -1.52 20.24
C VAL A 5 4.54 0.01 20.24
N ASP A 6 4.51 0.65 21.40
CA ASP A 6 4.57 2.13 21.51
C ASP A 6 5.85 2.70 20.86
N TYR A 7 6.95 1.97 20.95
CA TYR A 7 8.23 2.42 20.37
C TYR A 7 8.33 2.12 18.86
N TYR A 8 7.94 0.91 18.43
CA TYR A 8 8.18 0.46 17.06
C TYR A 8 7.03 0.69 16.10
N ALA A 9 5.78 0.83 16.56
CA ALA A 9 4.63 1.03 15.68
C ALA A 9 4.72 2.34 14.87
N PRO A 10 5.10 3.51 15.45
CA PRO A 10 5.29 4.72 14.67
C PRO A 10 6.40 4.58 13.61
N LEU A 11 7.50 3.93 13.98
CA LEU A 11 8.62 3.65 13.06
C LEU A 11 8.17 2.74 11.91
N PHE A 12 7.40 1.71 12.22
CA PHE A 12 6.83 0.80 11.23
C PHE A 12 5.88 1.53 10.28
N PHE A 13 4.97 2.35 10.80
CA PHE A 13 4.04 3.11 9.96
C PHE A 13 4.74 4.15 9.08
N MET A 14 5.83 4.76 9.55
CA MET A 14 6.69 5.61 8.71
C MET A 14 7.29 4.83 7.54
N GLU A 15 7.75 3.60 7.77
CA GLU A 15 8.27 2.73 6.69
C GLU A 15 7.15 2.34 5.71
N VAL A 16 5.98 1.95 6.22
CA VAL A 16 4.81 1.60 5.39
C VAL A 16 4.35 2.81 4.56
N ALA A 17 4.41 4.03 5.10
CA ALA A 17 4.03 5.25 4.40
C ALA A 17 4.91 5.58 3.17
N MET A 18 6.09 4.94 3.05
CA MET A 18 7.00 5.08 1.91
C MET A 18 6.74 4.05 0.80
N VAL A 19 5.77 3.14 0.97
CA VAL A 19 5.42 2.15 -0.05
C VAL A 19 5.00 2.84 -1.35
N ASN A 20 5.61 2.41 -2.46
CA ASN A 20 5.22 2.83 -3.80
C ASN A 20 4.02 1.97 -4.28
N PRO A 21 2.86 2.57 -4.64
CA PRO A 21 1.68 1.81 -5.07
C PRO A 21 1.91 0.94 -6.31
N GLU A 22 2.64 1.42 -7.31
CA GLU A 22 2.95 0.68 -8.54
C GLU A 22 3.75 -0.58 -8.23
N GLU A 23 4.82 -0.44 -7.44
CA GLU A 23 5.67 -1.56 -7.09
C GLU A 23 4.94 -2.57 -6.19
N PHE A 24 4.15 -2.09 -5.24
CA PHE A 24 3.35 -2.93 -4.36
C PHE A 24 2.30 -3.73 -5.14
N CYS A 25 1.52 -3.06 -5.98
CA CYS A 25 0.46 -3.67 -6.77
C CYS A 25 0.99 -4.69 -7.79
N ALA A 26 2.19 -4.44 -8.34
CA ALA A 26 2.90 -5.43 -9.14
C ALA A 26 3.35 -6.65 -8.30
N LYS A 27 3.90 -6.44 -7.10
CA LYS A 27 4.32 -7.55 -6.20
C LYS A 27 3.18 -8.46 -5.77
N VAL A 28 1.97 -7.92 -5.62
CA VAL A 28 0.77 -8.72 -5.29
C VAL A 28 0.02 -9.25 -6.52
N ASN A 29 0.60 -9.12 -7.71
CA ASN A 29 0.06 -9.60 -9.00
C ASN A 29 -1.29 -8.97 -9.39
N LEU A 30 -1.56 -7.74 -8.93
CA LEU A 30 -2.73 -6.96 -9.34
C LEU A 30 -2.41 -6.03 -10.51
N CYS A 31 -1.13 -5.69 -10.71
CA CYS A 31 -0.64 -5.03 -11.90
C CYS A 31 0.37 -5.93 -12.61
N GLU A 32 0.15 -6.20 -13.90
CA GLU A 32 1.15 -6.86 -14.76
C GLU A 32 1.94 -5.80 -15.54
N ARG A 33 3.24 -6.03 -15.69
CA ARG A 33 4.12 -5.19 -16.53
C ARG A 33 4.10 -5.57 -18.01
N ASP A 34 3.45 -6.68 -18.35
CA ASP A 34 3.42 -7.20 -19.71
C ASP A 34 2.26 -6.59 -20.52
N PHE A 35 2.49 -6.37 -21.82
CA PHE A 35 1.55 -5.69 -22.72
C PHE A 35 0.23 -6.47 -23.00
N LEU A 36 0.08 -7.70 -22.49
CA LEU A 36 -1.11 -8.55 -22.68
C LEU A 36 -1.96 -8.60 -21.40
N VAL A 37 -2.29 -7.45 -20.85
CA VAL A 37 -3.13 -7.34 -19.65
C VAL A 37 -4.60 -7.59 -20.02
N SER A 38 -5.25 -8.53 -19.35
CA SER A 38 -6.71 -8.71 -19.48
C SER A 38 -7.46 -7.55 -18.81
N GLN A 39 -8.68 -7.25 -19.25
CA GLN A 39 -9.48 -6.16 -18.67
C GLN A 39 -9.68 -6.33 -17.15
N GLN A 40 -9.90 -7.56 -16.67
CA GLN A 40 -9.96 -7.88 -15.24
C GLN A 40 -8.66 -7.53 -14.48
N LYS A 41 -7.49 -7.69 -15.09
CA LYS A 41 -6.21 -7.30 -14.48
C LYS A 41 -6.01 -5.80 -14.50
N GLN A 42 -6.48 -5.09 -15.53
CA GLN A 42 -6.47 -3.62 -15.54
C GLN A 42 -7.36 -3.05 -14.42
N ASP A 43 -8.58 -3.57 -14.28
CA ASP A 43 -9.50 -3.19 -13.21
C ASP A 43 -8.90 -3.50 -11.84
N GLY A 44 -8.28 -4.68 -11.68
CA GLY A 44 -7.56 -5.07 -10.47
C GLY A 44 -6.39 -4.14 -10.12
N CYS A 45 -5.65 -3.68 -11.13
CA CYS A 45 -4.55 -2.75 -10.97
C CYS A 45 -5.06 -1.39 -10.49
N GLU A 46 -6.08 -0.83 -11.14
CA GLU A 46 -6.68 0.45 -10.74
C GLU A 46 -7.23 0.40 -9.30
N ILE A 47 -7.94 -0.67 -8.95
CA ILE A 47 -8.45 -0.91 -7.60
C ILE A 47 -7.31 -0.95 -6.60
N CYS A 48 -6.23 -1.67 -6.91
CA CYS A 48 -5.06 -1.76 -6.03
C CYS A 48 -4.43 -0.40 -5.80
N HIS A 49 -4.15 0.35 -6.86
CA HIS A 49 -3.56 1.68 -6.75
C HIS A 49 -4.39 2.61 -5.87
N LYS A 50 -5.70 2.63 -6.09
CA LYS A 50 -6.62 3.46 -5.30
C LYS A 50 -6.64 3.04 -3.83
N ALA A 51 -6.75 1.74 -3.55
CA ALA A 51 -6.78 1.23 -2.19
C ALA A 51 -5.47 1.53 -1.43
N VAL A 52 -4.32 1.29 -2.05
CA VAL A 52 -3.01 1.58 -1.45
C VAL A 52 -2.85 3.08 -1.23
N ALA A 53 -3.21 3.93 -2.20
CA ALA A 53 -3.15 5.38 -2.04
C ALA A 53 -4.03 5.87 -0.88
N GLU A 54 -5.26 5.34 -0.74
CA GLU A 54 -6.16 5.70 0.35
C GLU A 54 -5.60 5.27 1.72
N ILE A 55 -5.04 4.06 1.82
CA ILE A 55 -4.39 3.59 3.04
C ILE A 55 -3.20 4.48 3.39
N LEU A 56 -2.35 4.82 2.42
CA LEU A 56 -1.19 5.71 2.63
C LEU A 56 -1.61 7.12 3.05
N LEU A 57 -2.76 7.60 2.59
CA LEU A 57 -3.33 8.87 3.04
C LEU A 57 -3.82 8.79 4.49
N LYS A 58 -4.53 7.72 4.85
CA LYS A 58 -5.00 7.50 6.22
C LYS A 58 -3.85 7.28 7.20
N LEU A 59 -2.79 6.59 6.81
CA LEU A 59 -1.61 6.39 7.65
C LEU A 59 -0.83 7.69 7.93
N LYS A 60 -1.06 8.76 7.15
CA LYS A 60 -0.49 10.09 7.43
C LYS A 60 -1.34 10.89 8.42
N ASP A 61 -2.56 10.45 8.70
CA ASP A 61 -3.42 11.05 9.72
C ASP A 61 -2.90 10.64 11.11
N PRO A 62 -2.49 11.61 11.96
CA PRO A 62 -1.97 11.33 13.29
C PRO A 62 -3.00 10.68 14.22
N ASP A 63 -4.31 10.78 13.92
CA ASP A 63 -5.36 10.10 14.69
C ASP A 63 -5.49 8.61 14.32
N THR A 64 -4.82 8.17 13.25
CA THR A 64 -4.85 6.79 12.74
C THR A 64 -3.55 6.01 13.01
N GLN A 65 -2.45 6.69 13.38
CA GLN A 65 -1.17 6.08 13.80
C GLN A 65 -1.19 5.67 15.28
#